data_AF-A0A3A0FUI6-F1
#
_entry.id   AF-A0A3A0FUI6-F1
#
_cell.length_a   1.000
_cell.length_b   1.000
_cell.length_c   1.000
_cell.angle_alpha   90.00
_cell.angle_beta   90.00
_cell.angle_gamma   90.00
#
_symmetry.space_group_name_H-M   'P 1'
#
loop_
_entity.id
_entity.type
_entity.pdbx_description
1 polymer ?
#
loop_
_entity_poly.entity_id
_entity_poly.type
_entity_poly.pdbx_seq_one_letter_code
_entity_poly.pdbx_strand_id
1 'polypeptide(L)'
;MANKITEACVNCGACESVCPSGGISKGPDIYVIDPALCSECVGFHHTQQCERVCPVDCCVVDPDNPETEEVLFERAQKLHAGSGRKLQLGPETSRFRADQRTLGSALGQLARRFGDLFQGPPSSPARKEDE
;
A
#
# COMPACT_ATOMS: atom_id res chain seq x y z
N MET A 1 2.62 -15.49 2.16
CA MET A 1 1.99 -15.03 0.95
C MET A 1 3.08 -14.38 0.19
N ALA A 2 3.71 -15.15 -0.67
CA ALA A 2 4.31 -14.54 -1.84
C ALA A 2 3.20 -14.39 -2.87
N ASN A 3 3.24 -13.32 -3.67
CA ASN A 3 2.47 -13.34 -4.91
C ASN A 3 3.04 -14.42 -5.83
N LYS A 4 2.19 -15.00 -6.67
CA LYS A 4 2.58 -15.88 -7.78
C LYS A 4 2.12 -15.28 -9.11
N ILE A 5 2.88 -15.56 -10.16
CA ILE A 5 2.50 -15.24 -11.54
C ILE A 5 1.88 -16.50 -12.14
N THR A 6 0.68 -16.35 -12.72
CA THR A 6 -0.03 -17.46 -13.36
C THR A 6 0.40 -17.65 -14.82
N GLU A 7 -0.02 -18.76 -15.42
CA GLU A 7 0.19 -19.09 -16.84
C GLU A 7 -0.42 -18.08 -17.83
N ALA A 8 -1.22 -17.12 -17.35
CA ALA A 8 -1.73 -16.03 -18.17
C ALA A 8 -0.65 -14.97 -18.52
N CYS A 9 0.57 -15.11 -18.01
CA CYS A 9 1.66 -14.18 -18.26
C CYS A 9 2.00 -14.06 -19.75
N VAL A 10 2.08 -12.81 -20.24
CA VAL A 10 2.44 -12.49 -21.64
C VAL A 10 3.91 -12.10 -21.83
N ASN A 11 4.77 -12.37 -20.85
CA ASN A 11 6.21 -12.10 -20.89
C ASN A 11 6.63 -10.64 -21.21
N CYS A 12 5.83 -9.66 -20.80
CA CYS A 12 6.10 -8.24 -21.08
C CYS A 12 7.26 -7.63 -20.25
N GLY A 13 7.64 -8.24 -19.11
CA GLY A 13 8.75 -7.80 -18.27
C GLY A 13 8.50 -6.55 -17.41
N ALA A 14 7.29 -5.96 -17.45
CA ALA A 14 6.98 -4.75 -16.69
C ALA A 14 7.09 -4.93 -15.17
N CYS A 15 6.89 -6.14 -14.65
CA CYS A 15 6.90 -6.44 -13.22
C CYS A 15 8.31 -6.56 -12.62
N GLU A 16 9.34 -6.89 -13.41
CA GLU A 16 10.70 -7.15 -12.92
C GLU A 16 11.33 -5.91 -12.27
N SER A 17 11.26 -4.77 -12.95
CA SER A 17 11.90 -3.52 -12.52
C SER A 17 11.20 -2.82 -11.36
N VAL A 18 9.94 -3.18 -11.06
CA VAL A 18 9.15 -2.57 -9.98
C VAL A 18 9.22 -3.36 -8.67
N CYS A 19 9.81 -4.56 -8.67
CA CYS A 19 9.95 -5.36 -7.46
C CYS A 19 11.04 -4.78 -6.55
N PRO A 20 10.72 -4.31 -5.33
CA PRO A 20 11.70 -3.67 -4.47
C PRO A 20 12.84 -4.61 -4.05
N SER A 21 12.53 -5.89 -3.86
CA SER A 21 13.48 -6.94 -3.45
C SER A 21 14.14 -7.67 -4.63
N GLY A 22 13.79 -7.33 -5.88
CA GLY A 22 14.32 -8.02 -7.06
C GLY A 22 13.92 -9.50 -7.15
N GLY A 23 12.79 -9.89 -6.51
CA GLY A 23 12.34 -11.27 -6.43
C GLY A 23 11.62 -11.81 -7.66
N ILE A 24 11.59 -11.07 -8.78
CA ILE A 24 10.91 -11.47 -10.01
C ILE A 24 11.95 -11.70 -11.09
N SER A 25 11.88 -12.83 -11.78
CA SER A 25 12.83 -13.18 -12.85
C SER A 25 12.13 -13.88 -14.01
N LYS A 26 12.77 -13.87 -15.18
CA LYS A 26 12.27 -14.57 -16.37
C LYS A 26 12.49 -16.08 -16.24
N GLY A 27 11.41 -16.85 -16.19
CA GLY A 27 11.43 -18.31 -16.28
C GLY A 27 11.45 -18.80 -17.74
N PRO A 28 11.29 -20.12 -17.95
CA PRO A 28 11.25 -20.72 -19.28
C PRO A 28 10.08 -20.21 -20.14
N ASP A 29 8.88 -20.19 -19.56
CA ASP A 29 7.63 -19.88 -20.27
C ASP A 29 6.93 -18.61 -19.75
N ILE A 30 7.08 -18.31 -18.46
CA ILE A 30 6.49 -17.15 -17.78
C ILE A 30 7.49 -16.49 -16.83
N TYR A 31 7.21 -15.25 -16.41
CA TYR A 31 7.92 -14.67 -15.26
C TYR A 31 7.56 -15.40 -13.98
N VAL A 32 8.52 -15.54 -13.07
CA VAL A 32 8.36 -16.27 -11.81
C VAL A 32 8.76 -15.36 -10.64
N ILE A 33 8.02 -15.49 -9.54
CA ILE A 33 8.31 -14.81 -8.28
C ILE A 33 8.98 -15.82 -7.34
N ASP A 34 10.14 -15.47 -6.80
CA ASP A 34 10.77 -16.22 -5.71
C ASP A 34 10.03 -15.93 -4.40
N PRO A 35 9.38 -16.94 -3.78
CA PRO A 35 8.66 -16.73 -2.52
C PRO A 35 9.54 -16.26 -1.37
N ALA A 36 10.83 -16.61 -1.36
CA ALA A 36 11.76 -16.19 -0.32
C ALA A 36 12.10 -14.70 -0.40
N LEU A 37 11.91 -14.08 -1.58
CA LEU A 37 12.18 -12.67 -1.85
C LEU A 37 10.91 -11.82 -1.83
N CYS A 38 9.72 -12.42 -1.91
CA CYS A 38 8.46 -11.70 -1.95
C CYS A 38 7.97 -11.31 -0.55
N SER A 39 7.77 -10.01 -0.34
CA SER A 39 7.14 -9.46 0.87
C SER A 39 5.77 -8.83 0.61
N GLU A 40 5.13 -9.11 -0.52
CA GLU A 40 3.90 -8.41 -0.98
C GLU A 40 4.03 -6.88 -0.97
N CYS A 41 5.23 -6.37 -1.21
CA CYS A 41 5.58 -4.96 -1.06
C CYS A 41 5.40 -4.39 0.36
N VAL A 42 5.13 -5.20 1.38
CA VAL A 42 5.10 -4.76 2.78
C VAL A 42 6.45 -4.17 3.17
N GLY A 43 6.41 -3.01 3.82
CA GLY A 43 7.55 -2.14 4.13
C GLY A 43 7.87 -1.12 3.02
N PHE A 44 7.28 -1.24 1.83
CA PHE A 44 7.55 -0.39 0.68
C PHE A 44 6.32 0.35 0.16
N HIS A 45 5.26 -0.40 -0.12
CA HIS A 45 4.04 0.08 -0.76
C HIS A 45 2.82 -0.63 -0.17
N HIS A 46 1.70 0.07 -0.08
CA HIS A 46 0.42 -0.50 0.36
C HIS A 46 -0.30 -1.28 -0.74
N THR A 47 0.22 -1.27 -1.96
CA THR A 47 -0.24 -2.08 -3.09
C THR A 47 0.90 -2.86 -3.71
N GLN A 48 0.62 -4.06 -4.20
CA GLN A 48 1.62 -4.88 -4.88
C GLN A 48 1.94 -4.28 -6.25
N GLN A 49 3.20 -3.87 -6.43
CA GLN A 49 3.61 -3.16 -7.64
C GLN A 49 3.57 -4.06 -8.88
N CYS A 50 3.85 -5.37 -8.75
CA CYS A 50 3.76 -6.32 -9.86
C CYS A 50 2.34 -6.42 -10.42
N GLU A 51 1.32 -6.35 -9.56
CA GLU A 51 -0.09 -6.42 -9.93
C GLU A 51 -0.49 -5.13 -10.66
N ARG A 52 -0.10 -3.97 -10.10
CA ARG A 52 -0.41 -2.65 -10.66
C ARG A 52 0.10 -2.44 -12.08
N VAL A 53 1.21 -3.08 -12.46
CA VAL A 53 1.83 -2.93 -13.79
C VAL A 53 1.53 -4.09 -14.73
N CYS A 54 0.84 -5.13 -14.26
CA CYS A 54 0.55 -6.29 -15.10
C CYS A 54 -0.58 -5.93 -16.08
N PRO A 55 -0.39 -6.07 -17.41
CA PRO A 55 -1.43 -5.74 -18.39
C PRO A 55 -2.54 -6.80 -18.49
N VAL A 56 -2.37 -7.95 -17.84
CA VAL A 56 -3.27 -9.12 -17.92
C VAL A 56 -3.63 -9.69 -16.54
N ASP A 57 -3.37 -8.91 -15.48
CA ASP A 57 -3.75 -9.23 -14.10
C ASP A 57 -3.34 -10.64 -13.62
N CYS A 58 -2.16 -11.11 -14.04
CA CYS A 58 -1.66 -12.45 -13.72
C CYS A 58 -0.77 -12.53 -12.47
N CYS A 59 -0.41 -11.39 -11.83
CA CYS A 59 0.29 -11.38 -10.53
C CYS A 59 -0.75 -11.45 -9.41
N VAL A 60 -0.99 -12.63 -8.86
CA VAL A 60 -2.03 -12.87 -7.85
C VAL A 60 -1.42 -13.28 -6.52
N VAL A 61 -2.14 -13.03 -5.45
CA VAL A 61 -1.80 -13.56 -4.12
C VAL A 61 -1.89 -15.09 -4.15
N ASP A 62 -0.88 -15.78 -3.61
CA ASP A 62 -0.92 -17.24 -3.53
C ASP A 62 -1.79 -17.72 -2.34
N PRO A 63 -2.96 -18.34 -2.59
CA PRO A 63 -3.85 -18.81 -1.53
C PRO A 63 -3.27 -19.97 -0.72
N ASP A 64 -2.33 -20.73 -1.30
CA ASP A 64 -1.78 -21.94 -0.69
C ASP A 64 -0.68 -21.63 0.35
N ASN A 65 -0.21 -20.38 0.40
CA ASN A 65 0.88 -19.94 1.26
C ASN A 65 0.53 -18.67 2.05
N PRO A 66 -0.48 -18.65 2.95
CA PRO A 66 -0.85 -17.48 3.78
C PRO A 66 0.32 -16.98 4.65
N GLU A 67 0.63 -15.67 4.69
CA GLU A 67 1.59 -15.07 5.66
C GLU A 67 1.02 -13.81 6.29
N THR A 68 1.48 -13.50 7.50
CA THR A 68 1.06 -12.30 8.24
C THR A 68 1.88 -11.08 7.84
N GLU A 69 1.38 -9.89 8.16
CA GLU A 69 2.08 -8.62 7.94
C GLU A 69 3.48 -8.62 8.58
N GLU A 70 3.59 -9.17 9.80
CA GLU A 70 4.84 -9.21 10.56
C GLU A 70 5.89 -10.06 9.84
N VAL A 71 5.51 -11.25 9.37
CA VAL A 71 6.41 -12.16 8.63
C VAL A 71 6.93 -11.50 7.36
N LEU A 72 6.04 -10.84 6.61
CA LEU A 72 6.38 -10.14 5.37
C LEU A 72 7.31 -8.95 5.64
N PHE A 73 7.06 -8.20 6.71
CA PHE A 73 7.89 -7.07 7.10
C PHE A 73 9.27 -7.49 7.59
N GLU A 74 9.37 -8.53 8.40
CA GLU A 74 10.66 -9.09 8.84
C GLU A 74 11.49 -9.56 7.64
N ARG A 75 10.87 -10.22 6.67
CA ARG A 75 11.54 -10.60 5.41
C ARG A 75 12.05 -9.37 4.68
N ALA A 76 11.22 -8.35 4.50
CA ALA A 76 11.62 -7.10 3.86
C ALA A 76 12.82 -6.45 4.58
N GLN A 77 12.81 -6.41 5.91
CA GLN A 77 13.94 -5.89 6.68
C GLN A 77 15.23 -6.69 6.45
N LYS A 78 15.14 -8.04 6.45
CA LYS A 78 16.30 -8.91 6.20
C LYS A 78 16.88 -8.71 4.80
N LEU A 79 16.04 -8.66 3.77
CA LEU A 79 16.47 -8.48 2.38
C LEU A 79 17.11 -7.10 2.14
N HIS A 80 16.74 -6.09 2.92
CA HIS A 80 17.16 -4.70 2.72
C HIS A 80 18.07 -4.15 3.82
N ALA A 81 18.56 -4.98 4.74
CA ALA A 81 19.39 -4.55 5.87
C ALA A 81 20.64 -3.75 5.46
N GLY A 82 21.24 -4.07 4.30
CA GLY A 82 22.43 -3.39 3.76
C GLY A 82 22.15 -2.17 2.88
N SER A 83 20.88 -1.85 2.59
CA SER A 83 20.51 -0.79 1.63
C SER A 83 20.55 0.64 2.19
N GLY A 84 20.75 0.80 3.51
CA GLY A 84 20.63 2.08 4.21
C GLY A 84 19.20 2.61 4.33
N ARG A 85 18.21 1.95 3.71
CA ARG A 85 16.79 2.28 3.81
C ARG A 85 16.20 1.76 5.11
N LYS A 86 15.65 2.66 5.94
CA LYS A 86 14.85 2.29 7.11
C LYS A 86 13.42 2.00 6.69
N LEU A 87 13.00 0.74 6.72
CA LEU A 87 11.63 0.33 6.46
C LEU A 87 10.74 0.62 7.67
N GLN A 88 9.50 1.04 7.43
CA GLN A 88 8.50 1.32 8.45
C GLN A 88 7.16 0.70 8.05
N LEU A 89 6.37 0.26 9.04
CA LEU A 89 5.00 -0.19 8.83
C LEU A 89 4.03 0.97 9.01
N GLY A 90 3.23 1.23 7.98
CA GLY A 90 2.21 2.26 7.98
C GLY A 90 1.22 2.09 6.83
N PRO A 91 0.20 2.97 6.74
CA PRO A 91 -0.85 2.88 5.73
C PRO A 91 -0.36 2.98 4.28
N GLU A 92 0.79 3.61 4.05
CA GLU A 92 1.39 3.74 2.71
C GLU A 92 2.35 2.60 2.35
N THR A 93 2.79 1.82 3.33
CA THR A 93 3.84 0.81 3.18
C THR A 93 3.34 -0.61 3.44
N SER A 94 2.06 -0.79 3.75
CA SER A 94 1.48 -2.11 3.98
C SER A 94 0.02 -2.17 3.54
N ARG A 95 -0.31 -3.20 2.76
CA ARG A 95 -1.68 -3.46 2.29
C ARG A 95 -2.64 -3.80 3.43
N PHE A 96 -2.11 -4.37 4.52
CA PHE A 96 -2.89 -4.71 5.71
C PHE A 96 -3.38 -3.46 6.47
N ARG A 97 -2.76 -2.30 6.23
CA ARG A 97 -3.06 -1.02 6.88
C ARG A 97 -3.65 0.03 5.95
N ALA A 98 -3.85 -0.30 4.67
CA ALA A 98 -4.26 0.65 3.64
C ALA A 98 -5.63 1.30 3.90
N ASP A 99 -6.55 0.57 4.54
CA ASP A 99 -7.92 1.00 4.83
C ASP A 99 -8.05 1.86 6.11
N GLN A 100 -7.00 1.98 6.93
CA GLN A 100 -7.02 2.86 8.11
C GLN A 100 -7.14 4.35 7.75
N ARG A 101 -6.93 4.70 6.47
CA ARG A 101 -7.10 6.08 5.95
C ARG A 101 -8.57 6.47 5.82
N THR A 102 -9.46 5.54 5.48
CA THR A 102 -10.90 5.82 5.28
C THR A 102 -11.59 6.07 6.62
N LEU A 103 -11.29 5.25 7.63
CA LEU A 103 -11.84 5.38 8.99
C LEU A 103 -11.41 6.68 9.67
N GLY A 104 -10.13 7.06 9.58
CA GLY A 104 -9.61 8.30 10.15
C GLY A 104 -10.14 9.56 9.44
N SER A 105 -10.28 9.52 8.11
CA SER A 105 -10.85 10.61 7.32
C SER A 105 -12.35 10.75 7.55
N ALA A 106 -13.11 9.65 7.59
CA ALA A 106 -14.55 9.68 7.84
C ALA A 106 -14.86 10.21 9.25
N LEU A 107 -14.14 9.73 10.28
CA LEU A 107 -14.26 10.26 11.64
C LEU A 107 -13.80 11.72 11.74
N GLY A 108 -12.71 12.09 11.06
CA GLY A 108 -12.22 13.47 11.01
C GLY A 108 -13.16 14.44 10.29
N GLN A 109 -13.80 14.00 9.19
CA GLN A 109 -14.83 14.75 8.47
C GLN A 109 -16.12 14.86 9.28
N LEU A 110 -16.53 13.79 9.97
CA LEU A 110 -17.66 13.85 10.92
C LEU A 110 -17.36 14.81 12.07
N ALA A 111 -16.16 14.74 12.66
CA ALA A 111 -15.76 15.63 13.76
C ALA A 111 -15.72 17.10 13.33
N ARG A 112 -15.24 17.41 12.12
CA ARG A 112 -15.30 18.77 11.56
C ARG A 112 -16.74 19.22 11.31
N ARG A 113 -17.57 18.37 10.68
CA ARG A 113 -19.00 18.66 10.46
C ARG A 113 -19.78 18.88 11.76
N PHE A 114 -19.48 18.14 12.82
CA PHE A 114 -20.11 18.33 14.13
C PHE A 114 -19.54 19.53 14.90
N GLY A 115 -18.25 19.88 14.70
CA GLY A 115 -17.65 21.09 15.27
C GLY A 115 -18.24 22.38 14.69
N ASP A 116 -18.59 22.39 13.40
CA ASP A 116 -19.22 23.52 12.72
C ASP A 116 -20.69 23.73 13.11
N LEU A 117 -21.35 22.74 13.73
CA LEU A 117 -22.71 22.84 14.25
C LEU A 117 -22.81 23.51 15.64
N PHE A 118 -21.68 23.64 16.36
CA PHE A 118 -21.63 24.27 17.69
C PHE A 118 -21.01 25.67 17.70
N GLN A 119 -20.47 26.14 16.58
CA GLN A 119 -20.09 27.54 16.43
C GLN A 119 -21.34 28.33 16.06
N GLY A 120 -21.97 28.93 17.07
CA GLY A 120 -23.07 29.87 16.89
C GLY A 120 -22.71 30.97 15.88
N PRO A 121 -23.73 31.61 15.26
CA PRO A 121 -23.49 32.61 14.22
C PRO A 121 -22.59 33.73 14.75
N PRO A 122 -21.69 34.30 13.92
CA PRO A 122 -20.91 35.46 14.31
C PRO A 122 -21.87 36.59 14.68
N SER A 123 -21.77 37.08 15.92
CA SER A 123 -22.52 38.25 16.39
C SER A 123 -22.21 39.44 15.48
N SER A 124 -23.23 39.89 14.75
CA SER A 124 -23.20 41.04 13.86
C SER A 124 -22.66 42.29 14.58
N PRO A 125 -21.76 43.09 13.97
CA PRO A 125 -21.26 44.29 14.61
C PRO A 125 -22.34 45.39 14.64
N ALA A 126 -22.49 46.01 15.81
CA ALA A 126 -23.39 47.12 16.06
C ALA A 126 -23.16 48.27 15.06
N ARG A 127 -24.23 48.67 14.36
CA ARG A 127 -24.29 49.87 13.52
C ARG A 127 -24.18 51.08 14.45
N LYS A 128 -23.13 51.90 14.32
CA LYS A 128 -23.07 53.22 14.95
C LYS A 128 -23.96 54.17 14.13
N GLU A 129 -24.86 54.85 14.81
CA GLU A 129 -25.64 55.96 14.27
C GLU A 129 -24.71 57.16 14.19
N ASP A 130 -24.53 57.69 12.98
CA ASP A 130 -23.77 58.92 12.71
C ASP A 130 -24.69 60.11 13.02
N GLU A 131 -24.29 60.94 13.99
CA GLU A 131 -24.83 62.28 14.28
C GLU A 131 -23.72 63.31 14.09
#